data_AF-A0AAW0WME2-F1
#
_entry.id   AF-A0AAW0WME2-F1
#
_cell.length_a   1.000
_cell.length_b   1.000
_cell.length_c   1.000
_cell.angle_alpha   90.00
_cell.angle_beta   90.00
_cell.angle_gamma   90.00
#
_symmetry.space_group_name_H-M   'P 1'
#
loop_
_entity.id
_entity.type
_entity.pdbx_description
1 polymer ?
#
loop_
_entity_poly.entity_id
_entity_poly.type
_entity_poly.pdbx_seq_one_letter_code
_entity_poly.pdbx_strand_id
1 'polypeptide(L)'
;MFGTMGMKRLRSSVKSDHKFMKVQKHLQHDPPPWGPTKEACERLASLYSAETRLQELITTTLTLGERNSPFVFTATGTTKSSKAIRSKEHRRRRRLEHFKGRRSTYSSLEKERRVDLRYSFEYLRLLVPETKILDKIPKIQILKKAALHCKHLQQTEQQLLKEKEKLKKQLEELEQLRLQCS
;
A
#
# COMPACT_ATOMS: atom_id res chain seq x y z
N MET A 1 50.43 -8.91 -24.06
CA MET A 1 49.86 -9.52 -22.84
C MET A 1 48.70 -8.65 -22.38
N PHE A 2 47.47 -8.93 -22.85
CA PHE A 2 46.28 -8.16 -22.46
C PHE A 2 45.54 -8.91 -21.36
N GLY A 3 45.61 -8.37 -20.14
CA GLY A 3 44.92 -8.92 -18.98
C GLY A 3 43.42 -8.67 -19.07
N THR A 4 42.65 -9.74 -19.15
CA THR A 4 41.19 -9.74 -19.04
C THR A 4 40.79 -9.47 -17.59
N MET A 5 40.61 -8.21 -17.21
CA MET A 5 39.99 -7.89 -15.93
C MET A 5 38.49 -8.22 -16.00
N GLY A 6 38.14 -9.38 -15.46
CA GLY A 6 36.78 -9.87 -15.36
C GLY A 6 35.88 -8.87 -14.63
N MET A 7 34.85 -8.41 -15.34
CA MET A 7 33.73 -7.68 -14.77
C MET A 7 33.01 -8.61 -13.78
N LYS A 8 33.37 -8.53 -12.50
CA LYS A 8 32.67 -9.22 -11.43
C LYS A 8 31.25 -8.64 -11.38
N ARG A 9 30.28 -9.38 -11.91
CA ARG A 9 28.85 -9.09 -11.77
C ARG A 9 28.53 -9.01 -10.27
N LEU A 10 28.41 -7.81 -9.74
CA LEU A 10 27.71 -7.56 -8.47
C LEU A 10 26.21 -7.73 -8.71
N ARG A 11 25.78 -8.97 -9.01
CA ARG A 11 24.41 -9.38 -8.74
C ARG A 11 24.41 -9.89 -7.31
N SER A 12 24.34 -8.99 -6.34
CA SER A 12 23.95 -9.37 -4.99
C SER A 12 22.57 -10.00 -5.08
N SER A 13 22.50 -11.32 -4.95
CA SER A 13 21.26 -12.11 -4.96
C SER A 13 20.45 -11.77 -3.72
N VAL A 14 19.69 -10.66 -3.78
CA VAL A 14 18.71 -10.29 -2.75
C VAL A 14 17.65 -11.40 -2.56
N LYS A 15 17.52 -12.29 -3.55
CA LYS A 15 16.58 -13.42 -3.56
C LYS A 15 16.96 -14.57 -2.61
N SER A 16 18.20 -14.64 -2.12
CA SER A 16 18.68 -15.77 -1.30
C SER A 16 18.50 -15.56 0.20
N ASP A 17 18.05 -14.38 0.64
CA ASP A 17 17.86 -14.08 2.05
C ASP A 17 16.59 -14.78 2.57
N HIS A 18 16.76 -15.69 3.52
CA HIS A 18 15.66 -16.47 4.11
C HIS A 18 14.56 -15.58 4.70
N LYS A 19 14.95 -14.42 5.27
CA LYS A 19 13.99 -13.42 5.76
C LYS A 19 13.16 -12.85 4.61
N PHE A 20 13.81 -12.51 3.49
CA PHE A 20 13.14 -11.98 2.29
C PHE A 20 12.16 -12.98 1.68
N MET A 21 12.54 -14.26 1.56
CA MET A 21 11.66 -15.32 1.05
C MET A 21 10.44 -15.58 1.94
N LYS A 22 10.61 -15.54 3.27
CA LYS A 22 9.50 -15.71 4.22
C LYS A 22 8.49 -14.56 4.16
N VAL A 23 8.99 -13.33 4.01
CA VAL A 23 8.16 -12.13 3.82
C VAL A 23 7.48 -12.15 2.45
N GLN A 24 8.20 -12.51 1.38
CA GLN A 24 7.64 -12.62 0.03
C GLN A 24 6.55 -13.69 -0.05
N LYS A 25 6.70 -14.84 0.64
CA LYS A 25 5.68 -15.88 0.70
C LYS A 25 4.37 -15.38 1.34
N HIS A 26 4.45 -14.52 2.35
CA HIS A 26 3.25 -13.90 2.94
C HIS A 26 2.59 -12.90 1.99
N LEU A 27 3.37 -12.23 1.14
CA LEU A 27 2.88 -11.31 0.09
C LEU A 27 2.35 -12.02 -1.18
N GLN A 28 2.63 -13.32 -1.36
CA GLN A 28 2.23 -14.10 -2.54
C GLN A 28 0.80 -14.65 -2.46
N HIS A 29 0.12 -14.53 -1.32
CA HIS A 29 -1.33 -14.71 -1.27
C HIS A 29 -1.99 -13.54 -2.02
N ASP A 30 -3.14 -13.81 -2.67
CA ASP A 30 -3.89 -12.82 -3.47
C ASP A 30 -3.89 -11.44 -2.80
N PRO A 31 -3.76 -10.34 -3.58
CA PRO A 31 -3.79 -9.00 -3.01
C PRO A 31 -5.04 -8.89 -2.12
N PRO A 32 -4.87 -8.51 -0.86
CA PRO A 32 -5.96 -8.60 0.08
C PRO A 32 -7.19 -7.84 -0.43
N PRO A 33 -8.41 -8.34 -0.20
CA PRO A 33 -9.66 -7.77 -0.74
C PRO A 33 -9.97 -6.34 -0.25
N TRP A 34 -9.15 -5.79 0.64
CA TRP A 34 -9.26 -4.44 1.19
C TRP A 34 -8.30 -3.43 0.54
N GLY A 35 -7.39 -3.87 -0.35
CA GLY A 35 -6.62 -2.97 -1.20
C GLY A 35 -7.46 -2.51 -2.40
N PRO A 36 -7.30 -1.28 -2.90
CA PRO A 36 -7.89 -0.93 -4.18
C PRO A 36 -7.33 -1.89 -5.23
N THR A 37 -8.20 -2.57 -5.97
CA THR A 37 -7.81 -3.34 -7.15
C THR A 37 -6.97 -2.45 -8.07
N LYS A 38 -6.15 -3.02 -8.95
CA LYS A 38 -5.36 -2.24 -9.91
C LYS A 38 -6.21 -1.18 -10.65
N GLU A 39 -7.45 -1.56 -11.01
CA GLU A 39 -8.46 -0.66 -11.57
C GLU A 39 -8.92 0.44 -10.59
N ALA A 40 -9.10 0.13 -9.30
CA ALA A 40 -9.45 1.12 -8.29
C ALA A 40 -8.31 2.08 -7.98
N CYS A 41 -7.04 1.65 -8.05
CA CYS A 41 -5.88 2.55 -7.96
C CYS A 41 -5.81 3.51 -9.15
N GLU A 42 -6.05 3.04 -10.37
CA GLU A 42 -6.11 3.88 -11.59
C GLU A 42 -7.28 4.87 -11.52
N ARG A 43 -8.45 4.44 -11.03
CA ARG A 43 -9.61 5.31 -10.77
C ARG A 43 -9.33 6.34 -9.67
N LEU A 44 -8.66 5.96 -8.57
CA LEU A 44 -8.29 6.89 -7.51
C LEU A 44 -7.26 7.91 -7.98
N ALA A 45 -6.27 7.52 -8.78
CA ALA A 45 -5.32 8.45 -9.38
C ALA A 45 -6.02 9.47 -10.31
N SER A 46 -7.05 9.03 -11.05
CA SER A 46 -7.90 9.90 -11.87
C SER A 46 -8.79 10.82 -11.02
N LEU A 47 -9.37 10.31 -9.93
CA LEU A 47 -10.22 11.09 -9.00
C LEU A 47 -9.41 12.12 -8.19
N TYR A 48 -8.17 11.80 -7.80
CA TYR A 48 -7.28 12.74 -7.12
C TYR A 48 -6.90 13.93 -8.02
N SER A 49 -6.86 13.71 -9.35
CA SER A 49 -6.73 14.78 -10.34
C SER A 49 -8.02 15.61 -10.52
N ALA A 50 -9.18 15.10 -10.09
CA ALA A 50 -10.47 15.79 -10.12
C ALA A 50 -10.86 16.43 -8.77
N GLU A 51 -10.06 16.21 -7.72
CA GLU A 51 -10.32 16.59 -6.32
C GLU A 51 -10.16 18.09 -6.04
N THR A 52 -9.72 18.87 -7.04
CA THR A 52 -9.72 20.34 -7.01
C THR A 52 -11.13 20.96 -6.93
N ARG A 53 -12.21 20.19 -7.16
CA ARG A 53 -13.61 20.66 -7.09
C ARG A 53 -14.36 20.35 -5.78
N LEU A 54 -13.82 19.49 -4.91
CA LEU A 54 -14.52 19.09 -3.68
C LEU A 54 -14.23 20.01 -2.48
N GLN A 55 -13.15 20.79 -2.52
CA GLN A 55 -12.89 21.80 -1.48
C GLN A 55 -13.88 22.99 -1.56
N GLU A 56 -14.41 23.32 -2.73
CA GLU A 56 -15.45 24.37 -2.88
C GLU A 56 -16.82 23.95 -2.32
N LEU A 57 -17.19 22.67 -2.42
CA LEU A 57 -18.48 22.15 -1.93
C LEU A 57 -18.55 21.96 -0.42
N ILE A 58 -17.43 21.67 0.24
CA ILE A 58 -17.35 21.58 1.71
C ILE A 58 -17.46 22.98 2.33
N THR A 59 -16.93 24.01 1.67
CA THR A 59 -16.98 25.39 2.17
C THR A 59 -18.39 26.01 2.06
N THR A 60 -19.20 25.55 1.10
CA THR A 60 -20.58 26.03 0.88
C THR A 60 -21.62 25.32 1.74
N THR A 61 -21.33 24.11 2.26
CA THR A 61 -22.28 23.34 3.08
C THR A 61 -22.22 23.65 4.58
N LEU A 62 -21.17 24.34 5.05
CA LEU A 62 -20.98 24.69 6.46
C LEU A 62 -21.72 25.99 6.90
N THR A 63 -22.44 26.68 6.00
CA THR A 63 -23.17 27.93 6.31
C THR A 63 -24.67 27.73 6.61
N LEU A 64 -25.21 26.52 6.46
CA LEU A 64 -26.64 26.23 6.68
C LEU A 64 -26.81 24.98 7.54
N GLY A 65 -26.66 25.11 8.86
CA GLY A 65 -26.72 23.94 9.75
C GLY A 65 -26.92 24.26 11.22
N GLU A 66 -27.62 25.34 11.57
CA GLU A 66 -28.15 25.52 12.93
C GLU A 66 -29.65 25.19 12.94
N ARG A 67 -30.06 24.47 13.99
CA ARG A 67 -31.43 24.02 14.33
C ARG A 67 -31.81 22.66 13.75
N ASN A 68 -31.62 21.62 14.55
CA ASN A 68 -32.72 20.78 15.06
C ASN A 68 -32.20 19.73 16.06
N SER A 69 -32.61 19.86 17.31
CA SER A 69 -32.43 18.88 18.38
C SER A 69 -33.75 18.12 18.58
N PRO A 70 -33.75 16.78 18.67
CA PRO A 70 -34.88 16.07 19.24
C PRO A 70 -34.43 15.26 20.46
N PHE A 71 -34.66 15.80 21.66
CA PHE A 71 -34.66 15.03 22.90
C PHE A 71 -35.97 15.28 23.66
N VAL A 72 -36.95 14.38 23.48
CA VAL A 72 -38.00 14.11 24.46
C VAL A 72 -38.38 12.63 24.34
N PHE A 73 -38.18 11.85 25.41
CA PHE A 73 -38.72 10.50 25.52
C PHE A 73 -39.77 10.49 26.64
N THR A 74 -41.04 10.32 26.28
CA THR A 74 -42.11 10.06 27.24
C THR A 74 -42.19 8.56 27.54
N ALA A 75 -41.96 8.20 28.81
CA ALA A 75 -42.07 6.83 29.29
C ALA A 75 -43.54 6.51 29.62
N THR A 76 -44.16 5.58 28.89
CA THR A 76 -45.42 4.94 29.31
C THR A 76 -45.17 3.47 29.61
N GLY A 77 -45.33 3.10 30.89
CA GLY A 77 -45.24 1.73 31.37
C GLY A 77 -46.49 0.94 30.98
N THR A 78 -46.31 -0.11 30.19
CA THR A 78 -47.33 -1.14 29.95
C THR A 78 -46.77 -2.49 30.39
N THR A 79 -47.44 -3.13 31.35
CA THR A 79 -47.13 -4.47 31.86
C THR A 79 -47.37 -5.50 30.77
N LYS A 80 -46.31 -6.02 30.15
CA LYS A 80 -46.41 -6.98 29.04
C LYS A 80 -46.37 -8.41 29.57
N SER A 81 -47.25 -9.27 29.04
CA SER A 81 -47.33 -10.71 29.31
C SER A 81 -45.95 -11.40 29.22
N SER A 82 -45.66 -12.28 30.18
CA SER A 82 -44.40 -13.01 30.36
C SER A 82 -43.96 -13.83 29.13
N LYS A 83 -44.90 -14.28 28.28
CA LYS A 83 -44.58 -14.91 26.98
C LYS A 83 -44.00 -13.91 25.96
N ALA A 84 -44.51 -12.68 25.93
CA ALA A 84 -44.00 -11.63 25.05
C ALA A 84 -42.63 -11.10 25.51
N ILE A 85 -42.35 -11.14 26.82
CA ILE A 85 -41.04 -10.80 27.39
C ILE A 85 -39.99 -11.84 26.97
N ARG A 86 -40.27 -13.15 27.13
CA ARG A 86 -39.34 -14.23 26.72
C ARG A 86 -39.02 -14.21 25.21
N SER A 87 -40.00 -13.91 24.37
CA SER A 87 -39.79 -13.78 22.91
C SER A 87 -38.90 -12.59 22.55
N LYS A 88 -39.07 -11.45 23.24
CA LYS A 88 -38.22 -10.26 23.07
C LYS A 88 -36.80 -10.50 23.56
N GLU A 89 -36.63 -11.22 24.66
CA GLU A 89 -35.32 -11.59 25.19
C GLU A 89 -34.57 -12.53 24.25
N HIS A 90 -35.24 -13.54 23.70
CA HIS A 90 -34.64 -14.47 22.73
C HIS A 90 -34.20 -13.74 21.44
N ARG A 91 -35.01 -12.80 20.93
CA ARG A 91 -34.62 -11.95 19.80
C ARG A 91 -33.42 -11.05 20.14
N ARG A 92 -33.39 -10.48 21.35
CA ARG A 92 -32.23 -9.69 21.83
C ARG A 92 -30.97 -10.55 21.91
N ARG A 93 -31.07 -11.76 22.45
CA ARG A 93 -29.96 -12.72 22.53
C ARG A 93 -29.43 -13.06 21.14
N ARG A 94 -30.30 -13.43 20.17
CA ARG A 94 -29.86 -13.67 18.77
C ARG A 94 -29.22 -12.44 18.14
N ARG A 95 -29.77 -11.25 18.34
CA ARG A 95 -29.22 -10.01 17.79
C ARG A 95 -27.84 -9.68 18.38
N LEU A 96 -27.66 -9.97 19.67
CA LEU A 96 -26.38 -9.81 20.36
C LEU A 96 -25.34 -10.84 19.88
N GLU A 97 -25.73 -12.10 19.70
CA GLU A 97 -24.88 -13.15 19.13
C GLU A 97 -24.49 -12.84 17.68
N HIS A 98 -25.42 -12.37 16.86
CA HIS A 98 -25.12 -11.89 15.50
C HIS A 98 -24.18 -10.67 15.50
N PHE A 99 -24.33 -9.74 16.44
CA PHE A 99 -23.42 -8.60 16.58
C PHE A 99 -22.03 -9.01 17.07
N LYS A 100 -21.94 -9.96 18.02
CA LYS A 100 -20.67 -10.55 18.47
C LYS A 100 -19.99 -11.29 17.32
N GLY A 101 -20.74 -12.05 16.52
CA GLY A 101 -20.24 -12.71 15.32
C GLY A 101 -19.62 -11.71 14.34
N ARG A 102 -20.33 -10.62 14.01
CA ARG A 102 -19.80 -9.54 13.16
C ARG A 102 -18.57 -8.83 13.75
N ARG A 103 -18.54 -8.61 15.07
CA ARG A 103 -17.38 -8.02 15.74
C ARG A 103 -16.18 -8.96 15.71
N SER A 104 -16.40 -10.26 15.89
CA SER A 104 -15.37 -11.29 15.83
C SER A 104 -14.79 -11.38 14.41
N THR A 105 -15.64 -11.46 13.38
CA THR A 105 -15.18 -11.50 11.99
C THR A 105 -14.42 -10.23 11.61
N TYR A 106 -14.93 -9.04 11.95
CA TYR A 106 -14.21 -7.78 11.73
C TYR A 106 -12.85 -7.75 12.45
N SER A 107 -12.80 -8.22 13.70
CA SER A 107 -11.54 -8.27 14.46
C SER A 107 -10.51 -9.22 13.86
N SER A 108 -10.95 -10.39 13.38
CA SER A 108 -10.08 -11.34 12.69
C SER A 108 -9.53 -10.77 11.39
N LEU A 109 -10.40 -10.17 10.56
CA LEU A 109 -10.01 -9.53 9.30
C LEU A 109 -9.04 -8.37 9.53
N GLU A 110 -9.27 -7.52 10.55
CA GLU A 110 -8.36 -6.41 10.87
C GLU A 110 -7.01 -6.90 11.40
N LYS A 111 -6.96 -8.04 12.12
CA LYS A 111 -5.70 -8.65 12.54
C LYS A 111 -4.89 -9.13 11.34
N GLU A 112 -5.54 -9.81 10.40
CA GLU A 112 -4.93 -10.25 9.14
C GLU A 112 -4.43 -9.06 8.33
N ARG A 113 -5.26 -8.04 8.13
CA ARG A 113 -4.88 -6.76 7.51
C ARG A 113 -3.61 -6.14 8.10
N ARG A 114 -3.50 -6.16 9.44
CA ARG A 114 -2.34 -5.62 10.16
C ARG A 114 -1.11 -6.50 10.00
N VAL A 115 -1.27 -7.80 9.89
CA VAL A 115 -0.18 -8.77 9.65
C VAL A 115 0.39 -8.53 8.25
N ASP A 116 -0.47 -8.45 7.23
CA ASP A 116 -0.06 -8.16 5.85
C ASP A 116 0.68 -6.83 5.76
N LEU A 117 0.12 -5.78 6.37
CA LEU A 117 0.74 -4.46 6.38
C LEU A 117 2.13 -4.49 7.05
N ARG A 118 2.29 -5.25 8.14
CA ARG A 118 3.61 -5.44 8.79
C ARG A 118 4.59 -6.11 7.83
N TYR A 119 4.16 -7.15 7.11
CA TYR A 119 5.01 -7.81 6.11
C TYR A 119 5.37 -6.90 4.94
N SER A 120 4.43 -6.09 4.44
CA SER A 120 4.71 -5.10 3.39
C SER A 120 5.75 -4.07 3.83
N PHE A 121 5.69 -3.59 5.08
CA PHE A 121 6.71 -2.68 5.61
C PHE A 121 8.07 -3.35 5.76
N GLU A 122 8.10 -4.61 6.21
CA GLU A 122 9.35 -5.37 6.34
C GLU A 122 9.97 -5.65 4.96
N TYR A 123 9.14 -5.99 3.97
CA TYR A 123 9.57 -6.17 2.59
C TYR A 123 10.18 -4.87 2.03
N LEU A 124 9.47 -3.75 2.20
CA LEU A 124 9.94 -2.44 1.77
C LEU A 124 11.27 -2.06 2.44
N ARG A 125 11.45 -2.38 3.72
CA ARG A 125 12.70 -2.17 4.45
C ARG A 125 13.86 -2.95 3.82
N LEU A 126 13.63 -4.21 3.46
CA LEU A 126 14.66 -5.05 2.87
C LEU A 126 15.08 -4.60 1.46
N LEU A 127 14.19 -3.93 0.72
CA LEU A 127 14.48 -3.40 -0.61
C LEU A 127 15.36 -2.13 -0.57
N VAL A 128 15.26 -1.34 0.50
CA VAL A 128 15.98 -0.06 0.60
C VAL A 128 17.32 -0.26 1.32
N PRO A 129 18.47 0.00 0.67
CA PRO A 129 19.80 -0.32 1.21
C PRO A 129 20.06 0.28 2.60
N GLU A 130 19.72 1.55 2.80
CA GLU A 130 19.95 2.28 4.06
C GLU A 130 19.11 1.73 5.23
N THR A 131 17.92 1.21 4.94
CA THR A 131 17.00 0.74 5.99
C THR A 131 17.13 -0.75 6.26
N LYS A 132 17.70 -1.51 5.33
CA LYS A 132 18.03 -2.94 5.51
C LYS A 132 19.01 -3.17 6.66
N ILE A 133 19.97 -2.27 6.86
CA ILE A 133 21.05 -2.39 7.85
C ILE A 133 20.51 -2.28 9.29
N LEU A 134 19.45 -1.50 9.49
CA LEU A 134 18.91 -1.22 10.82
C LEU A 134 17.71 -2.13 11.10
N ASP A 135 17.89 -3.09 12.01
CA ASP A 135 16.86 -4.07 12.39
C ASP A 135 15.59 -3.45 12.98
N LYS A 136 15.68 -2.25 13.58
CA LYS A 136 14.54 -1.52 14.14
C LYS A 136 14.51 -0.10 13.57
N ILE A 137 13.63 0.12 12.60
CA ILE A 137 13.38 1.44 12.00
C ILE A 137 11.91 1.86 12.20
N PRO A 138 11.64 3.15 12.50
CA PRO A 138 10.30 3.72 12.47
C PRO A 138 9.64 3.65 11.08
N LYS A 139 8.35 3.28 11.01
CA LYS A 139 7.60 3.18 9.73
C LYS A 139 7.74 4.43 8.84
N ILE A 140 7.67 5.62 9.44
CA ILE A 140 7.79 6.88 8.70
C ILE A 140 9.18 7.05 8.06
N GLN A 141 10.24 6.55 8.70
CA GLN A 141 11.58 6.59 8.13
C GLN A 141 11.72 5.59 6.97
N ILE A 142 11.11 4.39 7.05
CA ILE A 142 11.05 3.45 5.91
C ILE A 142 10.46 4.17 4.69
N LEU A 143 9.31 4.84 4.86
CA LEU A 143 8.64 5.55 3.76
C LEU A 143 9.49 6.70 3.20
N LYS A 144 10.07 7.52 4.07
CA LYS A 144 10.95 8.64 3.64
C LYS A 144 12.15 8.13 2.86
N LYS A 145 12.83 7.12 3.36
CA LYS A 145 14.03 6.54 2.71
C LYS A 145 13.68 5.81 1.42
N ALA A 146 12.56 5.09 1.38
CA ALA A 146 12.06 4.48 0.15
C ALA A 146 11.76 5.53 -0.94
N ALA A 147 11.08 6.62 -0.58
CA ALA A 147 10.78 7.70 -1.53
C ALA A 147 12.05 8.35 -2.10
N LEU A 148 13.06 8.59 -1.25
CA LEU A 148 14.36 9.09 -1.69
C LEU A 148 15.09 8.07 -2.58
N HIS A 149 15.05 6.79 -2.22
CA HIS A 149 15.68 5.74 -3.01
C HIS A 149 15.06 5.61 -4.40
N CYS A 150 13.72 5.68 -4.51
CA CYS A 150 13.04 5.68 -5.81
C CYS A 150 13.46 6.87 -6.68
N LYS A 151 13.54 8.08 -6.10
CA LYS A 151 14.02 9.27 -6.83
C LYS A 151 15.46 9.09 -7.32
N HIS A 152 16.32 8.53 -6.48
CA HIS A 152 17.70 8.26 -6.87
C HIS A 152 17.78 7.26 -8.03
N LEU A 153 17.04 6.14 -7.94
CA LEU A 153 16.98 5.13 -9.01
C LEU A 153 16.49 5.72 -10.33
N GLN A 154 15.47 6.59 -10.31
CA GLN A 154 14.98 7.26 -11.51
C GLN A 154 16.03 8.18 -12.14
N GLN A 155 16.79 8.93 -11.33
CA GLN A 155 17.87 9.77 -11.83
C GLN A 155 19.01 8.93 -12.42
N THR A 156 19.40 7.85 -11.74
CA THR A 156 20.44 6.94 -12.23
C THR A 156 20.01 6.25 -13.52
N GLU A 157 18.75 5.81 -13.62
CA GLU A 157 18.20 5.22 -14.84
C GLU A 157 18.29 6.21 -16.02
N GLN A 158 17.88 7.46 -15.82
CA GLN A 158 17.98 8.50 -16.86
C GLN A 158 19.43 8.76 -17.30
N GLN A 159 20.38 8.77 -16.35
CA GLN A 159 21.80 8.94 -16.68
C GLN A 159 22.34 7.75 -17.48
N LEU A 160 22.04 6.53 -17.06
CA LEU A 160 22.46 5.31 -17.76
C LEU A 160 21.84 5.20 -19.16
N LEU A 161 20.60 5.65 -19.35
CA LEU A 161 19.98 5.71 -20.67
C LEU A 161 20.72 6.66 -21.60
N LYS A 162 21.09 7.86 -21.12
CA LYS A 162 21.89 8.83 -21.90
C LYS A 162 23.27 8.28 -22.25
N GLU A 163 23.94 7.62 -21.31
CA GLU A 163 25.25 7.01 -21.55
C GLU A 163 25.15 5.87 -22.57
N LYS A 164 24.12 5.02 -22.44
CA LYS A 164 23.84 3.96 -23.41
C LYS A 164 23.62 4.52 -24.82
N GLU A 165 22.85 5.60 -24.97
CA GLU A 165 22.65 6.25 -26.26
C GLU A 165 23.93 6.84 -26.84
N LYS A 166 24.75 7.50 -26.00
CA LYS A 166 26.05 8.01 -26.41
C LYS A 166 26.96 6.89 -26.92
N LEU A 167 27.07 5.80 -26.18
CA LEU A 167 27.89 4.65 -26.57
C LEU A 167 27.39 4.00 -27.86
N LYS A 168 26.06 3.91 -28.06
CA LYS A 168 25.49 3.43 -29.33
C LYS A 168 25.90 4.29 -30.52
N LYS A 169 25.81 5.62 -30.41
CA LYS A 169 26.24 6.53 -31.47
C LYS A 169 27.72 6.36 -31.80
N GLN A 170 28.57 6.25 -30.77
CA GLN A 170 30.00 6.02 -30.96
C GLN A 170 30.29 4.69 -31.67
N LEU A 171 29.54 3.63 -31.33
CA LEU A 171 29.67 2.34 -32.01
C LEU A 171 29.23 2.43 -33.47
N GLU A 172 28.11 3.11 -33.76
CA GLU A 172 27.63 3.33 -35.13
C GLU A 172 28.64 4.13 -35.97
N GLU A 173 29.22 5.21 -35.41
CA GLU A 173 30.27 5.99 -36.08
C GLU A 173 31.51 5.15 -36.38
N LEU A 174 31.98 4.34 -35.42
CA LEU A 174 33.13 3.46 -35.63
C LEU A 174 32.84 2.37 -36.66
N GLU A 175 31.61 1.83 -36.69
CA GLU A 175 31.20 0.84 -37.68
C GLU A 175 31.13 1.44 -39.09
N GLN A 176 30.61 2.66 -39.23
CA GLN A 176 30.61 3.41 -40.49
C GLN A 176 32.03 3.65 -41.00
N LEU A 177 32.94 4.11 -40.13
CA LEU A 177 34.35 4.30 -40.51
C LEU A 177 35.02 2.99 -40.92
N ARG A 178 34.74 1.88 -40.22
CA ARG A 178 35.26 0.56 -40.59
C ARG A 178 34.82 0.14 -41.99
N LEU A 179 33.57 0.41 -42.36
CA LEU A 179 33.04 0.10 -43.69
C LEU A 179 33.61 1.02 -44.79
N GLN A 180 33.96 2.27 -44.45
CA GLN A 180 34.58 3.21 -45.40
C GLN A 180 36.06 2.91 -45.68
N CYS A 181 36.77 2.27 -44.75
CA CYS A 181 38.17 1.89 -44.90
C CYS A 181 38.37 0.44 -45.41
N SER A 182 37.30 -0.28 -45.73
CA SER A 182 37.32 -1.62 -46.33
C SER A 182 37.00 -1.55 -47.82
#